data_AF-A0A8S9TC88-F1
#
_entry.id   AF-A0A8S9TC88-F1
#
_cell.length_a   1.000
_cell.length_b   1.000
_cell.length_c   1.000
_cell.angle_alpha   90.00
_cell.angle_beta   90.00
_cell.angle_gamma   90.00
#
_symmetry.space_group_name_H-M   'P 1'
#
loop_
_entity.id
_entity.type
_entity.pdbx_description
1 polymer ?
#
loop_
_entity_poly.entity_id
_entity_poly.type
_entity_poly.pdbx_seq_one_letter_code
_entity_poly.pdbx_strand_id
1 'polypeptide(L)'
;MAGTGTVGLNADGNNFLGLDFPDNLTRADVSLTNGAYVDISAGGGCSIAVNARNLNISASALYAGINPDLGSASSQAGDITLNARGTTTVTNGFIYNYVASGALGNSGNLTIETDRLSASNDSQIATLTSGQGNAGTG
;
A
#
# COMPACT_ATOMS: atom_id res chain seq x y z
N MET A 1 -13.56 -8.25 17.23
CA MET A 1 -14.61 -8.30 16.18
C MET A 1 -14.85 -6.86 15.71
N ALA A 2 -15.08 -6.66 14.42
CA ALA A 2 -15.51 -5.36 13.89
C ALA A 2 -16.90 -4.99 14.45
N GLY A 3 -17.26 -3.71 14.44
CA GLY A 3 -18.63 -3.27 14.70
C GLY A 3 -19.55 -3.62 13.52
N THR A 4 -20.86 -3.73 13.77
CA THR A 4 -21.86 -3.90 12.70
C THR A 4 -22.24 -2.55 12.11
N GLY A 5 -22.15 -2.42 10.79
CA GLY A 5 -22.54 -1.22 10.06
C GLY A 5 -22.37 -1.42 8.55
N THR A 6 -22.82 -0.46 7.77
CA THR A 6 -22.64 -0.48 6.30
C THR A 6 -21.35 0.23 5.94
N VAL A 7 -20.50 -0.43 5.16
CA VAL A 7 -19.34 0.19 4.51
C VAL A 7 -19.77 0.58 3.10
N GLY A 8 -19.59 1.84 2.75
CA GLY A 8 -19.90 2.34 1.41
C GLY A 8 -18.81 1.95 0.40
N LEU A 9 -19.19 1.91 -0.87
CA LEU A 9 -18.24 1.97 -1.97
C LEU A 9 -18.22 3.40 -2.48
N ASN A 10 -17.05 4.02 -2.48
CA ASN A 10 -16.84 5.33 -3.09
C ASN A 10 -16.10 5.12 -4.42
N ALA A 11 -16.67 5.62 -5.50
CA ALA A 11 -15.99 5.76 -6.77
C ALA A 11 -15.82 7.26 -7.00
N ASP A 12 -14.68 7.80 -6.59
CA ASP A 12 -14.23 9.09 -7.10
C ASP A 12 -13.95 8.91 -8.59
N GLY A 13 -14.45 9.82 -9.44
CA GLY A 13 -14.55 9.68 -10.90
C GLY A 13 -13.24 9.43 -11.70
N ASN A 14 -12.17 9.04 -11.02
CA ASN A 14 -10.83 8.72 -11.50
C ASN A 14 -10.55 7.20 -11.50
N ASN A 15 -11.57 6.34 -11.41
CA ASN A 15 -11.49 4.87 -11.36
C ASN A 15 -10.82 4.27 -10.13
N PHE A 16 -10.70 5.00 -9.01
CA PHE A 16 -10.35 4.38 -7.74
C PHE A 16 -11.64 3.92 -7.06
N LEU A 17 -11.75 2.61 -6.79
CA LEU A 17 -12.84 2.06 -5.99
C LEU A 17 -12.36 2.00 -4.54
N GLY A 18 -12.78 2.98 -3.74
CA GLY A 18 -12.49 3.08 -2.32
C GLY A 18 -13.59 2.51 -1.44
N LEU A 19 -13.24 2.18 -0.19
CA LEU A 19 -14.20 1.87 0.86
C LEU A 19 -14.45 3.14 1.70
N ASP A 20 -15.72 3.50 1.87
CA ASP A 20 -16.13 4.61 2.74
C ASP A 20 -16.57 4.04 4.10
N PHE A 21 -15.80 4.36 5.14
CA PHE A 21 -16.05 3.87 6.50
C PHE A 21 -16.63 5.00 7.35
N PRO A 22 -17.84 4.82 7.92
CA PRO A 22 -18.37 5.75 8.91
C PRO A 22 -17.39 5.95 10.08
N ASP A 23 -17.28 7.18 10.57
CA ASP A 23 -16.33 7.52 11.64
C ASP A 23 -16.58 6.73 12.93
N ASN A 24 -17.84 6.45 13.24
CA ASN A 24 -18.26 5.69 14.42
C ASN A 24 -18.17 4.16 14.23
N LEU A 25 -17.84 3.66 13.04
CA LEU A 25 -17.77 2.22 12.78
C LEU A 25 -16.41 1.66 13.24
N THR A 26 -16.45 0.73 14.18
CA THR A 26 -15.25 0.01 14.61
C THR A 26 -14.76 -0.91 13.49
N ARG A 27 -13.57 -0.63 12.95
CA ARG A 27 -12.92 -1.49 11.95
C ARG A 27 -12.40 -2.78 12.60
N ALA A 28 -12.29 -3.85 11.80
CA ALA A 28 -11.61 -5.07 12.22
C ALA A 28 -10.09 -4.87 12.18
N ASP A 29 -9.36 -5.74 12.87
CA ASP A 29 -7.91 -5.84 12.64
C ASP A 29 -7.66 -6.56 11.31
N VAL A 30 -6.59 -6.18 10.62
CA VAL A 30 -6.10 -6.85 9.42
C VAL A 30 -4.72 -7.43 9.73
N SER A 31 -4.50 -8.68 9.34
CA SER A 31 -3.25 -9.40 9.60
C SER A 31 -2.76 -10.05 8.32
N LEU A 32 -1.57 -9.65 7.86
CA LEU A 32 -0.80 -10.28 6.80
C LEU A 32 0.38 -10.99 7.47
N THR A 33 0.31 -12.31 7.55
CA THR A 33 1.28 -13.13 8.28
C THR A 33 1.66 -14.38 7.48
N ASN A 34 2.77 -15.02 7.87
CA ASN A 34 3.19 -16.33 7.36
C ASN A 34 3.41 -16.35 5.84
N GLY A 35 4.15 -15.38 5.30
CA GLY A 35 4.50 -15.32 3.88
C GLY A 35 3.40 -14.74 3.00
N ALA A 36 2.45 -13.96 3.55
CA ALA A 36 1.47 -13.27 2.72
C ALA A 36 2.19 -12.33 1.74
N TYR A 37 1.90 -12.46 0.45
CA TYR A 37 2.57 -11.74 -0.62
C TYR A 37 1.52 -11.07 -1.50
N VAL A 38 1.41 -9.75 -1.38
CA VAL A 38 0.50 -8.91 -2.18
C VAL A 38 1.36 -8.11 -3.15
N ASP A 39 1.23 -8.39 -4.44
CA ASP A 39 2.04 -7.76 -5.47
C ASP A 39 1.17 -7.32 -6.64
N ILE A 40 1.21 -6.02 -6.89
CA ILE A 40 0.49 -5.34 -7.96
C ILE A 40 1.45 -4.58 -8.89
N SER A 41 2.75 -4.87 -8.82
CA SER A 41 3.77 -4.25 -9.67
C SER A 41 3.51 -4.59 -11.14
N ALA A 42 3.27 -3.56 -11.96
CA ALA A 42 2.84 -3.69 -13.36
C ALA A 42 3.24 -2.45 -14.17
N GLY A 43 2.77 -2.30 -15.42
CA GLY A 43 3.04 -1.10 -16.23
C GLY A 43 2.35 0.19 -15.75
N GLY A 44 1.55 0.12 -14.68
CA GLY A 44 0.86 1.22 -14.01
C GLY A 44 -0.56 0.86 -13.54
N GLY A 45 -1.16 1.74 -12.72
CA GLY A 45 -2.61 1.84 -12.52
C GLY A 45 -3.28 0.99 -11.41
N CYS A 46 -2.59 0.04 -10.79
CA CYS A 46 -3.13 -0.68 -9.63
C CYS A 46 -2.66 -0.06 -8.31
N SER A 47 -3.51 -0.07 -7.28
CA SER A 47 -3.20 0.45 -5.94
C SER A 47 -3.58 -0.57 -4.85
N ILE A 48 -2.89 -0.52 -3.71
CA ILE A 48 -3.22 -1.28 -2.50
C ILE A 48 -3.83 -0.32 -1.49
N ALA A 49 -5.01 -0.64 -0.95
CA ALA A 49 -5.61 0.10 0.16
C ALA A 49 -6.01 -0.87 1.28
N VAL A 50 -5.52 -0.61 2.50
CA VAL A 50 -5.84 -1.39 3.69
C VAL A 50 -6.53 -0.48 4.71
N ASN A 51 -7.74 -0.83 5.11
CA ASN A 51 -8.49 -0.14 6.16
C ASN A 51 -8.65 -1.06 7.37
N ALA A 52 -8.09 -0.67 8.52
CA ALA A 52 -8.08 -1.51 9.71
C ALA A 52 -8.27 -0.71 11.01
N ARG A 53 -8.54 -1.43 12.11
CA ARG A 53 -8.30 -0.93 13.47
C ARG A 53 -6.82 -1.06 13.77
N ASN A 54 -6.29 -2.28 13.85
CA ASN A 54 -4.85 -2.51 13.84
C ASN A 54 -4.44 -3.25 12.58
N LEU A 55 -3.26 -2.93 12.06
CA LEU A 55 -2.65 -3.61 10.93
C LEU A 55 -1.38 -4.32 11.39
N ASN A 56 -1.32 -5.63 11.21
CA ASN A 56 -0.13 -6.44 11.48
C ASN A 56 0.42 -7.01 10.17
N ILE A 57 1.67 -6.69 9.85
CA ILE A 57 2.41 -7.22 8.71
C ILE A 57 3.64 -7.95 9.28
N SER A 58 3.63 -9.28 9.25
CA SER A 58 4.72 -10.09 9.78
C SER A 58 5.18 -11.16 8.82
N ALA A 59 6.49 -11.23 8.54
CA ALA A 59 7.04 -12.17 7.56
C ALA A 59 6.26 -12.14 6.22
N SER A 60 5.88 -10.95 5.76
CA SER A 60 4.93 -10.72 4.67
C SER A 60 5.33 -9.49 3.87
N ALA A 61 4.82 -9.36 2.64
CA ALA A 61 5.21 -8.30 1.74
C ALA A 61 4.05 -7.69 0.94
N LEU A 62 4.14 -6.36 0.74
CA LEU A 62 3.26 -5.56 -0.09
C LEU A 62 4.12 -4.84 -1.14
N TYR A 63 3.86 -5.10 -2.41
CA TYR A 63 4.60 -4.54 -3.53
C TYR A 63 3.66 -3.81 -4.48
N ALA A 64 4.01 -2.57 -4.77
CA ALA A 64 3.51 -1.79 -5.90
C ALA A 64 4.70 -1.27 -6.70
N GLY A 65 4.44 -0.77 -7.91
CA GLY A 65 5.51 -0.24 -8.73
C GLY A 65 5.43 -0.57 -10.21
N ILE A 66 6.54 -0.31 -10.89
CA ILE A 66 6.79 -0.62 -12.29
C ILE A 66 7.98 -1.58 -12.39
N ASN A 67 7.73 -2.76 -12.95
CA ASN A 67 8.74 -3.79 -13.17
C ASN A 67 9.66 -3.48 -14.37
N PRO A 68 10.84 -4.14 -14.46
CA PRO A 68 11.76 -3.95 -15.58
C PRO A 68 11.08 -4.15 -16.94
N ASP A 69 11.51 -3.38 -17.94
CA ASP A 69 11.00 -3.42 -19.31
C ASP A 69 9.50 -3.10 -19.46
N LEU A 70 8.86 -2.61 -18.39
CA LEU A 70 7.48 -2.13 -18.40
C LEU A 70 7.40 -0.60 -18.29
N GLY A 71 6.22 -0.10 -18.63
CA GLY A 71 5.85 1.31 -18.48
C GLY A 71 6.20 2.17 -19.69
N SER A 72 6.03 3.46 -19.52
CA SER A 72 6.20 4.51 -20.51
C SER A 72 6.48 5.83 -19.79
N ALA A 73 6.87 6.88 -20.52
CA ALA A 73 7.12 8.19 -19.89
C ALA A 73 5.88 8.76 -19.16
N SER A 74 4.67 8.31 -19.53
CA SER A 74 3.40 8.66 -18.88
C SER A 74 2.89 7.62 -17.88
N SER A 75 3.60 6.51 -17.67
CA SER A 75 3.18 5.49 -16.72
C SER A 75 3.30 6.00 -15.29
N GLN A 76 2.31 5.64 -14.48
CA GLN A 76 2.24 5.93 -13.05
C GLN A 76 1.95 4.62 -12.32
N ALA A 77 2.87 4.19 -11.46
CA ALA A 77 2.56 3.14 -10.49
C ALA A 77 1.48 3.65 -9.54
N GLY A 78 0.54 2.79 -9.15
CA GLY A 78 -0.44 3.20 -8.14
C GLY A 78 0.13 3.13 -6.73
N ASP A 79 -0.70 3.51 -5.79
CA ASP A 79 -0.29 3.85 -4.44
C ASP A 79 -0.46 2.68 -3.47
N ILE A 80 0.30 2.71 -2.38
CA ILE A 80 0.04 1.86 -1.21
C ILE A 80 -0.48 2.77 -0.09
N THR A 81 -1.72 2.57 0.32
CA THR A 81 -2.34 3.33 1.42
C THR A 81 -2.73 2.38 2.56
N LEU A 82 -2.10 2.56 3.72
CA LEU A 82 -2.40 1.81 4.93
C LEU A 82 -3.06 2.74 5.94
N ASN A 83 -4.37 2.58 6.13
CA ASN A 83 -5.18 3.40 7.03
C ASN A 83 -5.65 2.55 8.23
N ALA A 84 -4.92 2.64 9.34
CA ALA A 84 -5.20 1.89 10.57
C ALA A 84 -5.44 2.84 11.74
N ARG A 85 -6.66 2.88 12.30
CA ARG A 85 -7.04 3.78 13.40
C ARG A 85 -6.33 3.53 14.74
N GLY A 86 -5.55 2.47 14.85
CA GLY A 86 -4.79 2.09 16.04
C GLY A 86 -3.33 1.92 15.69
N THR A 87 -2.79 0.72 15.90
CA THR A 87 -1.37 0.45 15.63
C THR A 87 -1.17 -0.24 14.28
N THR A 88 -0.19 0.23 13.51
CA THR A 88 0.42 -0.50 12.40
C THR A 88 1.76 -1.09 12.85
N THR A 89 1.89 -2.41 12.80
CA THR A 89 3.13 -3.12 13.15
C THR A 89 3.67 -3.84 11.93
N VAL A 90 4.94 -3.61 11.61
CA VAL A 90 5.69 -4.29 10.56
C VAL A 90 6.88 -4.99 11.21
N THR A 91 6.94 -6.32 11.10
CA THR A 91 8.00 -7.13 11.71
C THR A 91 8.49 -8.18 10.74
N ASN A 92 9.76 -8.09 10.34
CA ASN A 92 10.32 -8.91 9.25
C ASN A 92 9.45 -8.81 7.98
N GLY A 93 8.96 -7.61 7.66
CA GLY A 93 8.01 -7.36 6.58
C GLY A 93 8.46 -6.28 5.61
N PHE A 94 7.97 -6.34 4.39
CA PHE A 94 8.39 -5.45 3.30
C PHE A 94 7.18 -4.69 2.73
N ILE A 95 7.28 -3.38 2.64
CA ILE A 95 6.29 -2.54 1.96
C ILE A 95 7.04 -1.64 0.99
N TYR A 96 6.88 -1.89 -0.30
CA TYR A 96 7.62 -1.18 -1.32
C TYR A 96 6.71 -0.66 -2.43
N ASN A 97 6.95 0.58 -2.83
CA ASN A 97 6.51 1.12 -4.10
C ASN A 97 7.75 1.45 -4.92
N TYR A 98 7.99 0.77 -6.05
CA TYR A 98 9.27 0.94 -6.76
C TYR A 98 9.16 1.13 -8.27
N VAL A 99 10.10 1.85 -8.86
CA VAL A 99 10.35 1.84 -10.31
C VAL A 99 11.67 1.12 -10.54
N ALA A 100 11.61 -0.11 -11.04
CA ALA A 100 12.77 -0.98 -11.19
C ALA A 100 13.76 -0.46 -12.23
N SER A 101 15.02 -0.92 -12.14
CA SER A 101 15.99 -0.67 -13.21
C SER A 101 15.47 -1.20 -14.55
N GLY A 102 15.62 -0.42 -15.62
CA GLY A 102 15.05 -0.73 -16.94
C GLY A 102 13.57 -0.37 -17.11
N ALA A 103 12.86 0.06 -16.06
CA ALA A 103 11.49 0.57 -16.16
C ALA A 103 11.47 2.07 -16.55
N LEU A 104 10.35 2.50 -17.13
CA LEU A 104 10.07 3.91 -17.43
C LEU A 104 8.70 4.33 -16.84
N GLY A 105 8.70 5.40 -16.05
CA GLY A 105 7.49 5.96 -15.44
C GLY A 105 7.73 6.47 -14.02
N ASN A 106 6.67 6.98 -13.38
CA ASN A 106 6.74 7.52 -12.04
C ASN A 106 6.30 6.48 -11.00
N SER A 107 6.98 6.45 -9.85
CA SER A 107 6.55 5.64 -8.71
C SER A 107 5.29 6.22 -8.09
N GLY A 108 4.44 5.35 -7.55
CA GLY A 108 3.32 5.78 -6.70
C GLY A 108 3.80 6.18 -5.32
N ASN A 109 2.88 6.70 -4.53
CA ASN A 109 3.10 7.05 -3.14
C ASN A 109 2.96 5.83 -2.22
N LEU A 110 3.54 5.94 -1.03
CA LEU A 110 3.34 5.01 0.07
C LEU A 110 2.90 5.85 1.28
N THR A 111 1.63 5.73 1.68
CA THR A 111 1.06 6.48 2.79
C THR A 111 0.65 5.54 3.91
N ILE A 112 1.12 5.82 5.13
CA ILE A 112 0.70 5.11 6.34
C ILE A 112 0.05 6.12 7.29
N GLU A 113 -1.26 6.02 7.44
CA GLU A 113 -2.04 6.79 8.41
C GLU A 113 -2.39 5.88 9.59
N THR A 114 -1.78 6.15 10.75
CA THR A 114 -1.95 5.34 11.94
C THR A 114 -1.63 6.11 13.22
N ASP A 115 -2.27 5.77 14.33
CA ASP A 115 -1.96 6.39 15.63
C ASP A 115 -0.54 6.01 16.09
N ARG A 116 -0.12 4.78 15.79
CA ARG A 116 1.22 4.30 16.14
C ARG A 116 1.80 3.39 15.07
N LEU A 117 2.93 3.79 14.50
CA LEU A 117 3.72 2.96 13.60
C LEU A 117 4.87 2.30 14.38
N SER A 118 5.04 0.99 14.19
CA SER A 118 6.14 0.21 14.75
C SER A 118 6.76 -0.66 13.67
N ALA A 119 8.00 -0.37 13.26
CA ALA A 119 8.78 -1.21 12.35
C ALA A 119 9.98 -1.77 13.11
N SER A 120 10.18 -3.09 13.04
CA SER A 120 11.25 -3.77 13.78
C SER A 120 11.86 -4.94 13.01
N ASN A 121 13.01 -5.44 13.48
CA ASN A 121 13.84 -6.44 12.80
C ASN A 121 14.20 -5.97 11.37
N ASP A 122 14.26 -6.87 10.40
CA ASP A 122 14.63 -6.60 9.00
C ASP A 122 13.50 -5.93 8.18
N SER A 123 12.57 -5.23 8.83
CA SER A 123 11.45 -4.60 8.15
C SER A 123 11.88 -3.40 7.33
N GLN A 124 11.30 -3.25 6.14
CA GLN A 124 11.56 -2.10 5.26
C GLN A 124 10.26 -1.54 4.70
N ILE A 125 10.18 -0.20 4.70
CA ILE A 125 9.07 0.57 4.17
C ILE A 125 9.71 1.67 3.31
N ALA A 126 9.55 1.61 2.00
CA ALA A 126 10.23 2.57 1.12
C ALA A 126 9.52 2.77 -0.22
N THR A 127 9.63 4.01 -0.73
CA THR A 127 9.50 4.28 -2.16
C THR A 127 10.89 4.23 -2.80
N LEU A 128 11.05 3.50 -3.89
CA LEU A 128 12.35 3.29 -4.54
C LEU A 128 12.28 3.64 -6.03
N THR A 129 13.30 4.27 -6.59
CA THR A 129 13.35 4.51 -8.03
C THR A 129 14.76 4.27 -8.53
N SER A 130 14.91 3.21 -9.31
CA SER A 130 16.15 2.80 -9.96
C SER A 130 16.04 2.80 -11.50
N GLY A 131 14.81 2.92 -12.03
CA GLY A 131 14.54 3.14 -13.46
C GLY A 131 14.52 4.62 -13.83
N GLN A 132 13.99 4.92 -15.02
CA GLN A 132 13.85 6.29 -15.50
C GLN A 132 12.47 6.87 -15.15
N GLY A 133 12.46 8.00 -14.44
CA GLY A 133 11.25 8.70 -14.01
C GLY A 133 11.40 9.27 -12.59
N ASN A 134 10.31 9.80 -12.04
CA ASN A 134 10.35 10.41 -10.71
C ASN A 134 9.98 9.38 -9.63
N ALA A 135 10.69 9.47 -8.50
CA ALA A 135 10.27 8.79 -7.28
C ALA A 135 8.99 9.41 -6.73
N GLY A 136 8.12 8.56 -6.17
CA GLY A 136 6.92 8.97 -5.47
C GLY A 136 7.28 9.51 -4.09
N THR A 137 6.41 10.35 -3.55
CA THR A 137 6.59 10.93 -2.21
C THR A 137 6.02 10.00 -1.15
N GLY A 138 6.66 9.96 0.02
CA GLY A 138 6.22 9.23 1.21
C GLY A 138 5.81 10.17 2.32
#